data_AF-A0A428KTV9-F1
#
_entry.id   AF-A0A428KTV9-F1
#
_cell.length_a   1.000
_cell.length_b   1.000
_cell.length_c   1.000
_cell.angle_alpha   90.00
_cell.angle_beta   90.00
_cell.angle_gamma   90.00
#
_symmetry.space_group_name_H-M   'P 1'
#
loop_
_entity.id
_entity.type
_entity.pdbx_description
1 polymer ?
#
loop_
_entity_poly.entity_id
_entity_poly.type
_entity_poly.pdbx_seq_one_letter_code
_entity_poly.pdbx_strand_id
1 'polypeptide(L)'
;MTTLSSRLQQLRAELEASDSSADFGPTVLFAVRRELLRHLLQVSNPVLQASEPALQRRFETVVRLLQAAPTFPARSRAQQVQEAQQAVQVLLGLHAPAPPPAPRTAPARRQRS
;
A
#
# COMPACT_ATOMS: atom_id res chain seq x y z
N MET A 1 -13.13 -15.59 -0.01
CA MET A 1 -12.61 -14.22 -0.21
C MET A 1 -11.20 -14.18 0.37
N THR A 2 -10.17 -14.02 -0.46
CA THR A 2 -8.82 -13.74 0.03
C THR A 2 -8.83 -12.37 0.71
N THR A 3 -8.28 -12.28 1.92
CA THR A 3 -8.13 -10.99 2.60
C THR A 3 -7.15 -10.14 1.79
N LEU A 4 -7.38 -8.82 1.69
CA LEU A 4 -6.50 -7.90 0.93
C LEU A 4 -5.03 -8.09 1.33
N SER A 5 -4.76 -8.31 2.62
CA SER A 5 -3.43 -8.63 3.14
C SER A 5 -2.78 -9.85 2.46
N SER A 6 -3.51 -10.96 2.31
CA SER A 6 -3.01 -12.16 1.62
C SER A 6 -2.72 -11.90 0.14
N ARG A 7 -3.58 -11.12 -0.55
CA ARG A 7 -3.31 -10.76 -1.95
C ARG A 7 -2.08 -9.86 -2.10
N LEU A 8 -1.88 -8.92 -1.18
CA LEU A 8 -0.69 -8.06 -1.17
C LEU A 8 0.60 -8.85 -0.95
N GLN A 9 0.57 -9.87 -0.09
CA GLN A 9 1.71 -10.80 0.08
C GLN A 9 2.00 -11.59 -1.20
N GLN A 10 0.96 -12.05 -1.90
CA GLN A 10 1.13 -12.76 -3.17
C GLN A 10 1.73 -11.84 -4.25
N LEU A 11 1.21 -10.62 -4.41
CA LEU A 11 1.76 -9.65 -5.37
C LEU A 11 3.23 -9.32 -5.07
N ARG A 12 3.62 -9.26 -3.79
CA ARG A 12 5.01 -9.09 -3.41
C ARG A 12 5.90 -10.25 -3.88
N ALA A 13 5.46 -11.49 -3.69
CA ALA A 13 6.20 -12.66 -4.17
C ALA A 13 6.29 -12.68 -5.71
N GLU A 14 5.23 -12.30 -6.41
CA GLU A 14 5.23 -12.17 -7.88
C GLU A 14 6.21 -11.08 -8.35
N LEU A 15 6.32 -9.96 -7.63
CA LEU A 15 7.33 -8.92 -7.92
C LEU A 15 8.76 -9.42 -7.73
N GLU A 16 9.04 -10.08 -6.60
CA GLU A 16 10.35 -10.65 -6.29
C GLU A 16 10.76 -11.70 -7.33
N ALA A 17 9.82 -12.56 -7.77
CA ALA A 17 10.06 -13.53 -8.83
C ALA A 17 10.25 -12.87 -10.21
N SER A 18 9.49 -11.81 -10.52
CA SER A 18 9.58 -11.12 -11.81
C SER A 18 10.95 -10.50 -12.09
N ASP A 19 11.73 -10.20 -11.04
CA ASP A 19 13.09 -9.66 -11.16
C ASP A 19 14.09 -10.69 -11.72
N SER A 20 13.77 -11.98 -11.63
CA SER A 20 14.60 -13.08 -12.14
C SER A 20 14.38 -13.42 -13.63
N SER A 21 13.33 -12.89 -14.28
CA SER A 21 12.98 -13.22 -15.68
C SER A 21 13.03 -12.01 -16.61
N ALA A 22 13.89 -12.08 -17.65
CA ALA A 22 14.05 -11.01 -18.64
C ALA A 22 12.85 -10.91 -19.61
N ASP A 23 12.31 -12.04 -20.04
CA ASP A 23 11.27 -12.07 -21.08
C ASP A 23 9.85 -11.89 -20.51
N PHE A 24 9.61 -12.37 -19.30
CA PHE A 24 8.27 -12.33 -18.67
C PHE A 24 8.12 -11.24 -17.61
N GLY A 25 9.24 -10.71 -17.08
CA GLY A 25 9.26 -9.68 -16.04
C GLY A 25 8.37 -8.48 -16.37
N PRO A 26 8.48 -7.86 -17.58
CA PRO A 26 7.66 -6.71 -17.94
C PRO A 26 6.14 -6.96 -17.94
N THR A 27 5.69 -8.11 -18.44
CA THR A 27 4.25 -8.46 -18.45
C THR A 27 3.73 -8.71 -17.04
N VAL A 28 4.51 -9.37 -16.18
CA VAL A 28 4.16 -9.59 -14.77
C VAL A 28 4.08 -8.25 -14.04
N LEU A 29 5.06 -7.36 -14.23
CA LEU A 29 5.07 -6.02 -13.62
C LEU A 29 3.85 -5.20 -14.03
N PHE A 30 3.41 -5.30 -15.28
CA PHE A 30 2.17 -4.66 -15.73
C PHE A 30 0.94 -5.21 -15.02
N ALA A 31 0.81 -6.54 -14.93
CA ALA A 31 -0.30 -7.19 -14.25
C ALA A 31 -0.38 -6.77 -12.78
N VAL A 32 0.75 -6.78 -12.08
CA VAL A 32 0.86 -6.34 -10.68
C VAL A 32 0.48 -4.86 -10.54
N ARG A 33 0.98 -3.99 -11.41
CA ARG A 33 0.66 -2.54 -11.39
C ARG A 33 -0.84 -2.28 -11.54
N ARG A 34 -1.48 -2.94 -12.51
CA ARG A 34 -2.92 -2.81 -12.76
C ARG A 34 -3.73 -3.24 -11.54
N GLU A 35 -3.30 -4.30 -10.88
CA GLU A 35 -3.98 -4.77 -9.68
C GLU A 35 -3.76 -3.88 -8.46
N LEU A 36 -2.55 -3.34 -8.27
CA LEU A 36 -2.27 -2.34 -7.25
C LEU A 36 -3.14 -1.10 -7.42
N LEU A 37 -3.28 -0.58 -8.65
CA LEU A 37 -4.17 0.52 -8.95
C LEU A 37 -5.62 0.20 -8.59
N ARG A 38 -6.10 -1.00 -8.94
CA ARG A 38 -7.45 -1.46 -8.59
C ARG A 38 -7.66 -1.43 -7.07
N HIS A 39 -6.69 -1.89 -6.29
CA HIS A 39 -6.79 -1.90 -4.83
C HIS A 39 -6.68 -0.51 -4.21
N LEU A 40 -5.74 0.32 -4.68
CA LEU A 40 -5.60 1.71 -4.19
C LEU A 40 -6.89 2.50 -4.43
N LEU A 41 -7.47 2.40 -5.62
CA LEU A 41 -8.72 3.11 -5.95
C LEU A 41 -9.95 2.59 -5.20
N GLN A 42 -9.88 1.38 -4.62
CA GLN A 42 -10.93 0.80 -3.80
C GLN A 42 -10.85 1.21 -2.31
N VAL A 43 -9.76 1.86 -1.87
CA VAL A 43 -9.66 2.32 -0.49
C VAL A 43 -10.64 3.47 -0.27
N SER A 44 -11.58 3.27 0.66
CA SER A 44 -12.61 4.26 0.98
C SER A 44 -12.04 5.49 1.70
N ASN A 45 -12.59 6.67 1.39
CA ASN A 45 -12.18 7.97 1.97
C ASN A 45 -12.09 8.00 3.51
N PRO A 46 -13.01 7.40 4.28
CA PRO A 46 -12.92 7.38 5.74
C PRO A 46 -11.69 6.66 6.30
N VAL A 47 -11.24 5.59 5.62
CA VAL A 47 -10.02 4.84 6.01
C VAL A 47 -8.77 5.69 5.76
N LEU A 48 -8.76 6.44 4.67
CA LEU A 48 -7.68 7.37 4.36
C LEU A 48 -7.65 8.56 5.33
N GLN A 49 -8.81 9.10 5.72
CA GLN A 49 -8.88 10.21 6.68
C GLN A 49 -8.51 9.80 8.11
N ALA A 50 -8.80 8.56 8.50
CA ALA A 50 -8.37 8.01 9.78
C ALA A 50 -6.87 7.70 9.84
N SER A 51 -6.18 7.73 8.70
CA SER A 51 -4.74 7.48 8.59
C SER A 51 -3.92 8.73 8.87
N GLU A 52 -2.65 8.56 9.22
CA GLU A 52 -1.75 9.69 9.44
C GLU A 52 -1.59 10.57 8.17
N PRO A 53 -1.49 11.91 8.29
CA PRO A 53 -1.34 12.81 7.15
C PRO A 53 -0.13 12.52 6.25
N ALA A 54 0.93 11.93 6.81
CA ALA A 54 2.09 11.49 6.04
C ALA A 54 1.75 10.28 5.15
N LEU A 55 0.99 9.33 5.67
CA LEU A 55 0.54 8.14 4.93
C LEU A 55 -0.46 8.52 3.83
N GLN A 56 -1.39 9.43 4.11
CA GLN A 56 -2.32 9.96 3.11
C GLN A 56 -1.59 10.62 1.93
N ARG A 57 -0.63 11.52 2.21
CA ARG A 57 0.18 12.16 1.16
C ARG A 57 0.95 11.12 0.34
N ARG A 58 1.53 10.10 1.00
CA ARG A 58 2.25 9.02 0.32
C ARG A 58 1.31 8.20 -0.57
N PHE A 59 0.09 7.91 -0.12
CA PHE A 59 -0.94 7.24 -0.92
C PHE A 59 -1.29 8.05 -2.16
N GLU A 60 -1.59 9.33 -2.02
CA GLU A 60 -1.94 10.22 -3.14
C GLU A 60 -0.79 10.34 -4.15
N THR A 61 0.45 10.45 -3.69
CA THR A 61 1.63 10.45 -4.56
C THR A 61 1.75 9.13 -5.32
N VAL A 62 1.61 7.98 -4.65
CA VAL A 62 1.73 6.66 -5.28
C VAL A 62 0.63 6.44 -6.31
N VAL A 63 -0.63 6.77 -6.01
CA VAL A 63 -1.74 6.66 -6.97
C VAL A 63 -1.44 7.47 -8.22
N ARG A 64 -0.98 8.71 -8.05
CA ARG A 64 -0.64 9.60 -9.17
C ARG A 64 0.51 9.05 -10.02
N LEU A 65 1.60 8.59 -9.40
CA LEU A 65 2.71 7.97 -10.11
C LEU A 65 2.26 6.73 -10.88
N LEU A 66 1.43 5.89 -10.23
CA LEU A 66 0.93 4.67 -10.84
C LEU A 66 -0.02 4.93 -12.02
N GLN A 67 -0.87 5.96 -11.95
CA GLN A 67 -1.77 6.36 -13.04
C GLN A 67 -1.05 7.10 -14.17
N ALA A 68 -0.03 7.89 -13.83
CA ALA A 68 0.66 8.75 -14.78
C ALA A 68 1.67 8.03 -15.68
N ALA A 69 1.86 6.71 -15.59
CA ALA A 69 2.61 5.97 -16.62
C ALA A 69 1.63 5.46 -17.68
N PRO A 70 1.50 6.18 -18.81
CA PRO A 70 0.48 5.88 -19.81
C PRO A 70 0.99 4.90 -20.86
N THR A 71 2.32 4.70 -20.95
CA THR A 71 2.97 3.93 -22.00
C THR A 71 3.81 2.81 -21.41
N PHE A 72 3.56 1.62 -21.93
CA PHE A 72 4.40 0.47 -21.65
C PHE A 72 5.70 0.56 -22.48
N PRO A 73 6.87 0.37 -21.85
CA PRO A 73 7.11 0.36 -20.40
C PRO A 73 7.34 1.79 -19.86
N ALA A 74 7.07 2.00 -18.56
CA ALA A 74 7.67 3.12 -17.81
C ALA A 74 9.19 3.17 -18.05
N ARG A 75 9.84 4.33 -17.87
CA ARG A 75 11.21 4.61 -18.38
C ARG A 75 12.26 3.52 -18.14
N SER A 76 12.14 2.70 -17.08
CA SER A 76 12.93 1.46 -16.91
C SER A 76 12.22 0.39 -16.06
N ARG A 77 12.66 -0.87 -16.18
CA ARG A 77 12.21 -2.01 -15.33
C ARG A 77 12.38 -1.73 -13.84
N ALA A 78 13.54 -1.17 -13.44
CA ALA A 78 13.84 -0.87 -12.05
C ALA A 78 12.83 0.12 -11.44
N GLN A 79 12.39 1.13 -12.22
CA GLN A 79 11.36 2.06 -11.76
C GLN A 79 10.00 1.39 -11.57
N GLN A 80 9.61 0.46 -12.46
CA GLN A 80 8.35 -0.28 -12.31
C GLN A 80 8.35 -1.13 -11.04
N VAL A 81 9.46 -1.82 -10.76
CA VAL A 81 9.62 -2.61 -9.52
C VAL A 81 9.52 -1.71 -8.30
N GLN A 82 10.23 -0.59 -8.29
CA GLN A 82 10.21 0.36 -7.18
C GLN A 82 8.80 0.94 -6.93
N GLU A 83 8.11 1.37 -7.99
CA GLU A 83 6.72 1.88 -7.90
C GLU A 83 5.77 0.82 -7.34
N ALA A 84 5.87 -0.42 -7.81
CA ALA A 84 5.04 -1.52 -7.34
C ALA A 84 5.30 -1.87 -5.87
N GLN A 85 6.57 -1.95 -5.46
CA GLN A 85 6.96 -2.17 -4.07
C GLN A 85 6.45 -1.05 -3.16
N GLN A 86 6.56 0.20 -3.59
CA GLN A 86 6.07 1.35 -2.81
C GLN A 86 4.55 1.29 -2.61
N ALA A 87 3.80 0.89 -3.63
CA ALA A 87 2.36 0.73 -3.54
C ALA A 87 1.92 -0.40 -2.62
N VAL A 88 2.59 -1.54 -2.66
CA VAL A 88 2.36 -2.65 -1.71
C VAL A 88 2.56 -2.16 -0.27
N GLN A 89 3.65 -1.43 0.00
CA GLN A 89 3.92 -0.90 1.34
C GLN A 89 2.83 0.07 1.82
N VAL A 90 2.36 0.97 0.94
CA VAL A 90 1.28 1.90 1.27
C VAL A 90 0.01 1.16 1.63
N LEU A 91 -0.40 0.18 0.82
CA LEU A 91 -1.61 -0.61 1.08
C LEU A 91 -1.52 -1.43 2.36
N LEU A 92 -0.35 -1.99 2.68
CA LEU A 92 -0.12 -2.68 3.95
C LEU A 92 -0.18 -1.72 5.14
N GLY A 93 0.34 -0.50 5.01
CA GLY A 93 0.25 0.53 6.04
C GLY A 93 -1.19 0.95 6.35
N LEU A 94 -2.04 1.06 5.32
CA LEU A 94 -3.48 1.35 5.47
C LEU A 94 -4.28 0.20 6.10
N HIS A 95 -3.73 -1.01 6.07
CA HIS A 95 -4.32 -2.20 6.69
C HIS A 95 -3.72 -2.53 8.06
N ALA A 96 -2.77 -1.73 8.55
CA ALA A 96 -2.31 -1.86 9.92
C ALA A 96 -3.51 -1.59 10.85
N PRO A 97 -3.82 -2.49 11.79
CA PRO A 97 -4.88 -2.25 12.76
C PRO A 97 -4.54 -0.97 13.52
N ALA A 98 -5.55 -0.09 13.68
CA ALA A 98 -5.43 1.07 14.55
C ALA A 98 -4.95 0.58 15.93
N PRO A 99 -3.92 1.24 16.53
CA PRO A 99 -3.45 0.83 17.83
C PRO A 99 -4.63 0.83 18.81
N PRO A 100 -4.78 -0.20 19.66
CA PRO A 100 -5.86 -0.24 20.63
C PRO A 100 -5.81 1.04 21.48
N PRO A 101 -6.96 1.67 21.79
CA PRO A 101 -6.96 2.87 22.62
C PRO A 101 -6.28 2.55 23.94
N ALA A 102 -5.25 3.32 24.28
CA ALA A 102 -4.52 3.17 25.53
C ALA A 102 -5.53 3.17 26.70
N PRO A 103 -5.37 2.28 27.70
CA PRO A 103 -6.25 2.25 28.84
C PRO A 103 -6.23 3.62 29.51
N ARG A 104 -7.38 4.30 29.54
CA ARG A 104 -7.57 5.53 30.31
C ARG A 104 -7.33 5.19 31.77
N THR A 105 -6.14 5.48 32.28
CA THR A 105 -5.89 5.56 33.72
C THR A 105 -6.77 6.67 34.26
N ALA A 106 -7.86 6.28 34.92
CA ALA A 106 -8.75 7.19 35.62
C ALA A 106 -7.93 7.99 36.64
N PRO A 107 -8.10 9.33 36.73
CA PRO A 107 -7.42 10.11 37.73
C PRO A 107 -7.87 9.67 39.12
N ALA A 108 -6.93 9.17 39.92
CA ALA A 108 -7.14 8.83 41.32
C ALA A 108 -7.63 10.07 42.07
N ARG A 109 -8.90 10.04 42.45
CA ARG A 109 -9.58 11.00 43.31
C ARG A 109 -8.90 10.98 44.68
N ARG A 110 -7.88 11.82 44.89
CA ARG A 110 -7.32 12.06 46.24
C ARG A 110 -8.40 12.75 47.07
N GLN A 111 -9.06 11.96 47.90
CA GLN A 111 -9.89 12.43 49.00
C GLN A 111 -9.01 13.24 49.95
N ARG A 112 -9.49 14.45 50.26
CA ARG A 112 -8.98 15.28 51.35
C ARG A 112 -9.27 14.56 52.68
N SER A 113 -8.30 14.58 53.59
CA SER A 113 -8.51 14.44 55.04
C SER A 113 -7.63 15.48 55.71
#